data_AF-A0A379AIQ0-F1
#
_entry.id   AF-A0A379AIQ0-F1
#
_cell.length_a   1.000
_cell.length_b   1.000
_cell.length_c   1.000
_cell.angle_alpha   90.00
_cell.angle_beta   90.00
_cell.angle_gamma   90.00
#
_symmetry.space_group_name_H-M   'P 1'
#
loop_
_entity.id
_entity.type
_entity.pdbx_description
1 polymer ?
#
loop_
_entity_poly.entity_id
_entity_poly.type
_entity_poly.pdbx_seq_one_letter_code
_entity_poly.pdbx_strand_id
1 'polypeptide(L)' 'MKRLFITGTDTEVGKTVASGGLLQAAAAAGYRCAGYKPVASGCGDDARGHP' A
#
# COMPACT_ATOMS: atom_id res chain seq x y z
N MET A 1 -3.56 19.36 -5.11
CA MET A 1 -3.23 17.91 -5.03
C MET A 1 -3.44 17.46 -3.59
N LYS A 2 -4.19 16.38 -3.34
CA LYS A 2 -4.39 15.83 -1.98
C LYS A 2 -3.35 14.73 -1.72
N ARG A 3 -2.79 14.67 -0.50
CA ARG A 3 -1.81 13.66 -0.05
C ARG A 3 -2.18 13.22 1.36
N LEU A 4 -2.15 11.91 1.60
CA LEU A 4 -2.49 11.30 2.89
C LEU A 4 -1.32 10.41 3.33
N PHE A 5 -0.94 10.51 4.60
CA PHE A 5 0.05 9.63 5.21
C PHE A 5 -0.67 8.68 6.16
N ILE A 6 -0.62 7.37 5.85
CA ILE A 6 -1.26 6.33 6.66
C ILE A 6 -0.23 5.81 7.66
N THR A 7 -0.48 6.06 8.95
CA THR A 7 0.26 5.47 10.07
C THR A 7 -0.63 4.47 10.81
N GLY A 8 -0.05 3.71 11.74
CA GLY A 8 -0.79 2.77 12.59
C GLY A 8 -0.12 2.69 13.95
N THR A 9 -0.86 2.18 14.93
CA THR A 9 -0.43 2.11 16.33
C THR A 9 0.70 1.11 16.55
N ASP A 10 0.83 0.10 15.69
CA ASP A 10 1.88 -0.92 15.71
C ASP A 10 2.14 -1.46 14.29
N THR A 11 3.05 -2.42 14.14
CA THR A 11 3.23 -3.26 12.95
C THR A 11 2.06 -4.24 12.76
N GLU A 12 1.83 -4.71 11.52
CA GLU A 12 0.76 -5.69 11.19
C GLU A 12 -0.70 -5.35 11.57
N VAL A 13 -1.00 -4.16 12.08
CA VAL A 13 -2.37 -3.70 12.40
C VAL A 13 -3.28 -3.42 11.19
N GLY A 14 -2.94 -3.91 9.99
CA GLY A 14 -3.78 -3.77 8.81
C GLY A 14 -3.61 -2.47 8.01
N LYS A 15 -2.51 -1.72 8.21
CA LYS A 15 -2.21 -0.48 7.45
C LYS A 15 -2.28 -0.69 5.92
N THR A 16 -1.80 -1.83 5.41
CA THR A 16 -1.84 -2.18 3.98
C THR A 16 -3.27 -2.34 3.48
N VAL A 17 -4.12 -3.03 4.25
CA VAL A 17 -5.54 -3.23 3.93
C VAL A 17 -6.28 -1.89 3.93
N ALA A 18 -6.07 -1.08 4.97
CA ALA A 18 -6.69 0.24 5.08
C ALA A 18 -6.28 1.17 3.92
N SER A 19 -4.98 1.20 3.58
CA SER A 19 -4.48 1.99 2.44
C SER A 19 -5.07 1.52 1.11
N GLY A 20 -5.20 0.21 0.91
CA GLY A 20 -5.84 -0.38 -0.27
C GLY A 20 -7.30 0.00 -0.39
N GLY A 21 -8.07 -0.11 0.70
CA GLY A 21 -9.48 0.30 0.73
C GLY A 21 -9.67 1.78 0.43
N LEU A 22 -8.79 2.64 0.94
CA LEU A 22 -8.82 4.08 0.66
C LEU A 22 -8.56 4.38 -0.83
N LEU A 23 -7.60 3.68 -1.46
CA LEU A 23 -7.34 3.83 -2.89
C LEU A 23 -8.50 3.31 -3.74
N GLN A 24 -9.11 2.19 -3.37
CA GLN A 24 -10.29 1.65 -4.04
C GLN A 24 -11.47 2.63 -3.96
N ALA A 25 -11.74 3.18 -2.79
CA ALA A 25 -12.79 4.18 -2.60
C ALA A 25 -12.51 5.46 -3.39
N ALA A 26 -11.25 5.94 -3.41
CA ALA A 26 -10.86 7.10 -4.19
C ALA A 26 -11.02 6.86 -5.70
N ALA A 27 -10.64 5.68 -6.20
CA ALA A 27 -10.85 5.29 -7.59
C ALA A 27 -12.34 5.21 -7.94
N ALA A 28 -13.16 4.61 -7.07
CA ALA A 28 -14.62 4.53 -7.25
C ALA A 28 -15.28 5.92 -7.26
N ALA A 29 -14.72 6.89 -6.54
CA ALA A 29 -15.15 8.29 -6.56
C ALA A 29 -14.57 9.10 -7.74
N GLY A 30 -13.90 8.46 -8.71
CA GLY A 30 -13.38 9.10 -9.92
C GLY A 30 -12.06 9.85 -9.73
N TYR A 31 -11.38 9.69 -8.59
CA TYR A 31 -10.08 10.31 -8.37
C TYR A 31 -8.96 9.51 -9.04
N ARG A 32 -8.01 10.25 -9.63
CA ARG A 32 -6.70 9.70 -9.97
C ARG A 32 -5.84 9.67 -8.70
N CYS A 33 -5.62 8.48 -8.16
CA CYS A 33 -4.85 8.25 -6.94
C CYS A 33 -3.77 7.17 -7.14
N ALA A 34 -2.73 7.22 -6.32
CA ALA A 34 -1.67 6.22 -6.30
C ALA A 34 -1.26 5.91 -4.86
N GLY A 35 -0.98 4.64 -4.57
CA GLY A 35 -0.34 4.22 -3.33
C GLY A 35 1.16 4.40 -3.43
N TYR A 36 1.80 4.85 -2.35
CA TYR A 36 3.25 5.03 -2.30
C TYR A 36 3.82 4.42 -1.02
N LYS A 37 4.75 3.46 -1.17
CA LYS A 37 5.46 2.81 -0.07
C LYS A 37 6.98 2.95 -0.32
N PRO A 38 7.62 4.02 0.18
CA PRO A 38 9.03 4.31 -0.12
C PRO A 38 10.00 3.30 0.48
N VAL A 39 9.61 2.67 1.60
CA VAL A 39 10.43 1.69 2.31
C VAL A 39 9.57 0.46 2.60
N ALA A 40 10.02 -0.69 2.12
CA ALA A 40 9.41 -1.99 2.39
C ALA A 40 10.50 -2.96 2.84
N SER A 41 10.29 -3.60 3.98
CA SER A 41 11.09 -4.71 4.50
C SER A 41 10.31 -6.02 4.33
N GLY A 42 11.00 -7.16 4.28
CA GLY A 42 10.37 -8.48 4.13
C GLY A 42 9.84 -8.78 2.73
N CYS A 43 10.37 -8.11 1.70
CA CYS A 43 10.13 -8.57 0.32
C CYS A 43 10.87 -9.90 0.14
N GLY A 44 10.15 -10.97 -0.21
CA GLY A 44 10.77 -12.25 -0.52
C GLY A 44 11.52 -12.18 -1.84
N ASP A 45 12.74 -12.71 -1.87
CA ASP A 45 13.52 -12.95 -3.09
C ASP A 45 12.93 -14.15 -3.85
N ASP A 46 11.68 -14.08 -4.31
CA ASP A 46 11.13 -15.14 -5.17
C ASP A 46 11.55 -14.89 -6.64
N ALA A 47 12.85 -14.69 -6.84
CA ALA A 47 13.50 -14.89 -8.13
C ALA A 47 13.72 -16.39 -8.29
N ARG A 48 12.66 -17.14 -8.59
CA ARG A 48 12.80 -18.53 -9.03
C ARG A 48 13.53 -18.57 -10.37
N GLY A 49 14.85 -18.52 -10.31
CA GLY A 49 15.70 -19.25 -11.23
C GLY A 49 15.63 -20.71 -10.84
N HIS A 50 14.79 -21.48 -11.54
CA HIS A 50 14.85 -22.93 -11.51
C HIS A 50 15.31 -23.39 -12.89
N PRO A 51 16.31 -24.28 -13.02
CA PRO A 51 16.73 -24.84 -14.30
C PRO A 51 15.60 -25.55 -15.03
#